data_AF-D9PMT1-F1
#
_entry.id   AF-D9PMT1-F1
#
_cell.length_a   1.000
_cell.length_b   1.000
_cell.length_c   1.000
_cell.angle_alpha   90.00
_cell.angle_beta   90.00
_cell.angle_gamma   90.00
#
_symmetry.space_group_name_H-M   'P 1'
#
loop_
_entity.id
_entity.type
_entity.pdbx_description
1 polymer ?
#
loop_
_entity_poly.entity_id
_entity_poly.type
_entity_poly.pdbx_seq_one_letter_code
_entity_poly.pdbx_strand_id
1 'polypeptide(L)'
;MSRQLKFALLMVVALSPVAAQEVVATAARRQGDLVVGRVAPGGEVYLDARKLRVSPQGWYVFGIGRDAHDPLELRIRTPDGAQRRERIEVLPRDWPTEHVQGVPEA
;
A
#
# COMPACT_ATOMS: atom_id res chain seq x y z
N MET A 1 -14.57 -13.44 -65.40
CA MET A 1 -13.39 -12.58 -65.21
C MET A 1 -13.85 -11.27 -64.54
N SER A 2 -13.89 -11.23 -63.20
CA SER A 2 -13.85 -10.00 -62.40
C SER A 2 -13.64 -10.39 -60.93
N ARG A 3 -12.82 -9.60 -60.25
CA ARG A 3 -11.99 -9.98 -59.10
C ARG A 3 -12.74 -9.83 -57.78
N GLN A 4 -12.75 -10.87 -56.95
CA GLN A 4 -13.16 -10.77 -55.55
C GLN A 4 -12.08 -10.00 -54.78
N LEU A 5 -12.38 -8.76 -54.37
CA LEU A 5 -11.50 -7.95 -53.54
C LEU A 5 -11.71 -8.36 -52.07
N LYS A 6 -10.88 -9.29 -51.59
CA LYS A 6 -10.86 -9.69 -50.17
C LYS A 6 -10.19 -8.59 -49.36
N PHE A 7 -10.98 -7.70 -48.77
CA PHE A 7 -10.51 -6.81 -47.70
C PHE A 7 -10.33 -7.63 -46.42
N ALA A 8 -9.10 -8.05 -46.14
CA ALA A 8 -8.73 -8.64 -44.86
C ALA A 8 -8.58 -7.50 -43.83
N LEU A 9 -9.55 -7.39 -42.93
CA LEU A 9 -9.53 -6.47 -41.80
C LEU A 9 -8.59 -7.04 -40.72
N LEU A 10 -7.39 -6.49 -40.61
CA LEU A 10 -6.43 -6.81 -39.55
C LEU A 10 -6.92 -6.17 -38.24
N MET A 11 -7.55 -6.97 -37.38
CA MET A 11 -7.95 -6.55 -36.04
C MET A 11 -6.70 -6.49 -35.15
N VAL A 12 -6.12 -5.30 -35.01
CA VAL A 12 -5.06 -5.05 -34.03
C VAL A 12 -5.73 -5.00 -32.66
N VAL A 13 -5.68 -6.10 -31.92
CA VAL A 13 -6.08 -6.14 -30.51
C VAL A 13 -4.98 -5.41 -29.73
N ALA A 14 -5.26 -4.18 -29.33
CA ALA A 14 -4.41 -3.43 -28.42
C ALA A 14 -4.43 -4.12 -27.05
N LEU A 15 -3.34 -4.80 -26.68
CA LEU A 15 -3.11 -5.21 -25.29
C LEU A 15 -2.82 -3.94 -24.48
N SER A 16 -3.86 -3.36 -23.89
CA SER A 16 -3.68 -2.34 -22.87
C SER A 16 -2.95 -2.96 -21.67
N PRO A 17 -1.84 -2.37 -21.18
CA PRO A 17 -1.27 -2.80 -19.92
C PRO A 17 -2.31 -2.55 -18.82
N VAL A 18 -2.71 -3.60 -18.13
CA VAL A 18 -3.53 -3.50 -16.92
C VAL A 18 -2.66 -2.81 -15.87
N ALA A 19 -2.88 -1.51 -15.65
CA ALA A 19 -2.29 -0.81 -14.53
C ALA A 19 -2.78 -1.48 -13.25
N ALA A 20 -1.87 -2.07 -12.48
CA ALA A 20 -2.18 -2.70 -11.21
C ALA A 20 -2.85 -1.68 -10.29
N GLN A 21 -4.08 -1.95 -9.87
CA GLN A 21 -4.80 -1.13 -8.91
C GLN A 21 -4.02 -1.07 -7.60
N GLU A 22 -3.49 0.12 -7.35
CA GLU A 22 -2.67 0.46 -6.21
C GLU A 22 -3.60 0.67 -5.01
N VAL A 23 -3.82 -0.39 -4.23
CA VAL A 23 -4.56 -0.26 -2.98
C VAL A 23 -3.58 0.22 -1.92
N VAL A 24 -3.26 1.51 -1.96
CA VAL A 24 -3.16 2.31 -0.75
C VAL A 24 -4.24 3.35 -0.85
N ALA A 25 -5.35 3.10 -0.16
CA ALA A 25 -6.26 4.18 0.14
C ALA A 25 -5.51 5.14 1.07
N THR A 26 -4.91 6.19 0.50
CA THR A 26 -4.39 7.40 1.14
C THR A 26 -5.51 8.17 1.85
N ALA A 27 -6.23 7.45 2.70
CA ALA A 27 -7.23 7.99 3.60
C ALA A 27 -6.60 8.14 4.97
N ALA A 28 -7.08 9.12 5.73
CA ALA A 28 -6.77 9.25 7.15
C ALA A 28 -7.01 7.92 7.88
N ARG A 29 -6.07 7.54 8.73
CA ARG A 29 -6.09 6.32 9.55
C ARG A 29 -6.08 6.70 11.02
N ARG A 30 -6.69 5.89 11.87
CA ARG A 30 -6.68 6.11 13.32
C ARG A 30 -5.58 5.30 14.00
N GLN A 31 -5.11 5.79 15.15
CA GLN A 31 -4.28 4.99 16.04
C GLN A 31 -4.96 3.66 16.39
N GLY A 32 -4.23 2.56 16.24
CA GLY A 32 -4.72 1.19 16.38
C GLY A 32 -5.24 0.55 15.09
N ASP A 33 -5.30 1.27 13.97
CA ASP A 33 -5.71 0.68 12.68
C ASP A 33 -4.66 -0.30 12.14
N LEU A 34 -5.13 -1.30 11.38
CA LEU A 34 -4.29 -2.17 10.55
C LEU A 34 -4.38 -1.73 9.09
N VAL A 35 -3.22 -1.52 8.46
CA VAL A 35 -3.13 -1.18 7.05
C VAL A 35 -2.57 -2.37 6.27
N VAL A 36 -3.32 -2.78 5.25
CA VAL A 36 -2.91 -3.78 4.27
C VAL A 36 -2.80 -3.07 2.92
N GLY A 37 -1.66 -3.25 2.27
CA GLY A 37 -1.42 -2.67 0.95
C GLY A 37 -0.74 -3.67 0.02
N ARG A 38 -0.63 -3.27 -1.25
CA ARG A 38 0.01 -4.07 -2.29
C ARG A 38 0.94 -3.22 -3.15
N VAL A 39 2.09 -3.77 -3.47
CA VAL A 39 3.06 -3.25 -4.44
C VAL A 39 3.26 -4.28 -5.55
N ALA A 40 3.87 -3.90 -6.67
CA ALA A 40 4.34 -4.85 -7.67
C ALA A 40 5.27 -5.91 -7.03
N PRO A 41 5.17 -7.20 -7.40
CA PRO A 41 6.07 -8.25 -6.92
C PRO A 41 7.55 -7.87 -7.02
N GLY A 42 8.31 -8.07 -5.93
CA GLY A 42 9.72 -7.65 -5.84
C GLY A 42 9.93 -6.17 -5.49
N GLY A 43 8.86 -5.39 -5.34
CA GLY A 43 8.92 -4.02 -4.85
C GLY A 43 9.29 -3.93 -3.37
N GLU A 44 9.70 -2.74 -2.96
CA GLU A 44 10.07 -2.44 -1.58
C GLU A 44 9.18 -1.36 -1.00
N VAL A 45 8.86 -1.50 0.29
CA VAL A 45 8.03 -0.56 1.02
C VAL A 45 8.71 -0.18 2.33
N TYR A 46 8.66 1.10 2.65
CA TYR A 46 9.21 1.67 3.88
C TYR A 46 8.14 2.52 4.56
N LEU A 47 7.97 2.34 5.86
CA LEU A 47 7.17 3.21 6.73
C LEU A 47 8.15 4.05 7.56
N ASP A 48 8.18 5.35 7.31
CA ASP A 48 9.23 6.27 7.75
C ASP A 48 10.63 5.72 7.39
N ALA A 49 11.45 5.45 8.41
CA ALA A 49 12.77 4.84 8.28
C ALA A 49 12.74 3.30 8.27
N ARG A 50 11.60 2.65 8.57
CA ARG A 50 11.51 1.19 8.74
C ARG A 50 11.13 0.50 7.44
N LYS A 51 11.93 -0.49 7.01
CA LYS A 51 11.59 -1.35 5.88
C LYS A 51 10.49 -2.34 6.28
N LEU A 52 9.41 -2.39 5.51
CA LEU A 52 8.35 -3.37 5.70
C LEU A 52 8.70 -4.68 4.98
N ARG A 53 8.20 -5.80 5.52
CA ARG A 53 8.24 -7.08 4.81
C ARG A 53 7.19 -7.06 3.70
N VAL A 54 7.62 -7.45 2.51
CA VAL A 54 6.75 -7.61 1.34
C VAL A 54 6.75 -9.08 0.96
N SER A 55 5.56 -9.67 0.73
CA SER A 55 5.44 -11.05 0.27
C SER A 55 5.89 -11.18 -1.19
N PRO A 56 6.18 -12.40 -1.69
CA PRO A 56 6.52 -12.60 -3.11
C PRO A 56 5.43 -12.09 -4.07
N GLN A 57 4.16 -12.04 -3.63
CA GLN A 57 3.02 -11.54 -4.42
C GLN A 57 2.79 -10.03 -4.25
N GLY A 58 3.65 -9.35 -3.50
CA GLY A 58 3.63 -7.90 -3.31
C GLY A 58 2.80 -7.41 -2.13
N TRP A 59 2.28 -8.29 -1.27
CA TRP A 59 1.49 -7.86 -0.11
C TRP A 59 2.39 -7.36 1.01
N TYR A 60 1.95 -6.30 1.68
CA TYR A 60 2.58 -5.82 2.92
C TYR A 60 1.50 -5.37 3.91
N VAL A 61 1.87 -5.42 5.19
CA VAL A 61 0.97 -5.08 6.30
C VAL A 61 1.75 -4.32 7.36
N PHE A 62 1.13 -3.31 7.96
CA PHE A 62 1.63 -2.63 9.14
C PHE A 62 0.48 -2.11 9.99
N GLY A 63 0.72 -1.93 11.29
CA GLY A 63 -0.22 -1.29 12.20
C GLY A 63 0.13 0.17 12.44
N ILE A 64 -0.88 0.99 12.69
CA ILE A 64 -0.73 2.34 13.24
C ILE A 64 -0.64 2.19 14.77
N GLY A 65 0.54 2.49 15.32
CA GLY A 65 0.77 2.37 16.76
C GLY A 65 -0.17 3.23 17.60
N ARG A 66 -0.38 2.84 18.86
CA ARG A 66 -1.17 3.61 19.83
C ARG A 66 -0.71 5.06 19.94
N ASP A 67 0.60 5.28 19.91
CA ASP A 67 1.22 6.59 20.05
C ASP A 67 1.91 7.02 18.74
N ALA A 68 1.38 6.56 17.59
CA ALA A 68 1.91 6.94 16.28
C ALA A 68 1.82 8.46 16.09
N HIS A 69 2.90 9.03 15.54
CA HIS A 69 2.98 10.44 15.18
C HIS A 69 2.19 10.71 13.90
N ASP A 70 1.73 11.96 13.73
CA ASP A 70 1.14 12.44 12.50
C ASP A 70 2.10 13.42 11.80
N PRO A 71 2.36 13.24 10.49
CA PRO A 71 1.94 12.13 9.63
C PRO A 71 2.94 10.98 9.60
N LEU A 72 2.48 9.79 9.21
CA LEU A 72 3.38 8.72 8.77
C LEU A 72 3.73 8.88 7.29
N GLU A 73 4.97 8.60 6.92
CA GLU A 73 5.42 8.59 5.52
C GLU A 73 5.55 7.15 5.01
N LEU A 74 4.83 6.82 3.94
CA LEU A 74 5.00 5.56 3.22
C LEU A 74 5.80 5.81 1.95
N ARG A 75 6.95 5.15 1.81
CA ARG A 75 7.78 5.19 0.61
C ARG A 75 7.73 3.85 -0.10
N ILE A 76 7.40 3.87 -1.38
CA ILE A 76 7.29 2.68 -2.23
C ILE A 76 8.30 2.81 -3.35
N ARG A 77 9.08 1.74 -3.57
CA ARG A 77 9.98 1.59 -4.71
C ARG A 77 9.57 0.35 -5.49
N THR A 78 9.19 0.53 -6.74
CA THR A 78 8.82 -0.57 -7.63
C THR A 78 10.08 -1.19 -8.27
N PRO A 79 9.99 -2.44 -8.77
CA PRO A 79 11.13 -3.12 -9.39
C PRO A 79 11.69 -2.42 -10.63
N ASP A 80 10.85 -1.67 -11.35
CA ASP A 80 11.23 -0.84 -12.50
C ASP A 80 11.98 0.46 -12.11
N GLY A 81 12.17 0.69 -10.81
CA GLY A 81 12.89 1.85 -10.27
C GLY A 81 12.00 3.06 -9.99
N ALA A 82 10.71 3.03 -10.31
CA ALA A 82 9.81 4.12 -9.95
C ALA A 82 9.69 4.24 -8.43
N GLN A 83 9.57 5.48 -7.95
CA GLN A 83 9.47 5.79 -6.53
C GLN A 83 8.26 6.66 -6.27
N ARG A 84 7.56 6.35 -5.19
CA ARG A 84 6.40 7.09 -4.72
C ARG A 84 6.51 7.32 -3.22
N ARG A 85 6.04 8.48 -2.78
CA ARG A 85 5.87 8.81 -1.37
C ARG A 85 4.42 9.17 -1.12
N GLU A 86 3.87 8.66 -0.04
CA GLU A 86 2.51 8.91 0.39
C GLU A 86 2.51 9.34 1.85
N ARG A 87 1.74 10.39 2.14
CA ARG A 87 1.50 10.86 3.50
C ARG A 87 0.23 10.19 4.02
N ILE A 88 0.33 9.54 5.18
CA ILE A 88 -0.80 8.95 5.88
C ILE A 88 -1.10 9.85 7.07
N GLU A 89 -2.26 10.51 7.03
CA GLU A 89 -2.78 11.24 8.18
C GLU A 89 -3.14 10.26 9.29
N VAL A 90 -2.64 10.51 10.50
CA VAL A 90 -2.89 9.70 11.70
C VAL A 90 -3.78 10.47 12.67
N LEU A 91 -5.03 10.04 12.76
CA LEU A 91 -6.00 10.55 13.70
C LEU A 91 -5.77 9.92 15.08
N PRO A 92 -5.59 10.73 16.15
CA PRO A 92 -5.41 10.20 17.49
C PRO A 92 -6.67 9.50 17.99
N ARG A 93 -6.49 8.58 18.95
CA ARG A 93 -7.59 7.90 19.64
C ARG A 93 -7.48 8.09 21.14
N ASP A 94 -8.58 8.48 21.77
CA ASP A 94 -8.65 8.52 23.23
C ASP A 94 -8.75 7.11 23.79
N TRP A 95 -7.85 6.78 24.72
CA TRP A 95 -7.80 5.49 25.40
C TRP A 95 -8.22 5.63 26.86
N PRO A 96 -9.17 4.83 27.36
CA PRO A 96 -9.45 4.76 28.79
C PRO A 96 -8.17 4.37 29.54
N THR A 97 -7.85 5.11 30.60
CA THR A 97 -6.69 4.82 31.45
C THR A 97 -7.17 4.20 32.75
N GLU A 98 -6.74 2.97 33.02
CA GLU A 98 -7.04 2.26 34.26
C GLU A 98 -5.87 2.37 35.25
N HIS A 99 -6.20 2.51 36.53
CA HIS A 99 -5.22 2.54 37.62
C HIS A 99 -5.33 1.24 38.42
N VAL A 100 -4.25 0.46 38.46
CA VAL A 100 -4.19 -0.82 39.19
C VAL A 100 -3.51 -0.57 40.54
N GLN A 101 -4.16 -0.97 41.64
CA GLN A 101 -3.61 -0.91 43.00
C GLN A 101 -3.23 -2.32 43.47
N GLY A 102 -2.13 -2.46 44.21
CA GLY A 102 -1.74 -3.72 44.86
C GLY A 102 -0.84 -4.66 44.05
N VAL A 103 -0.06 -4.13 43.11
CA VAL A 103 1.03 -4.93 42.48
C VAL A 103 2.16 -5.17 43.49
N PRO A 104 2.74 -6.38 43.59
CA PRO A 104 3.90 -6.63 44.45
C PRO A 104 5.06 -5.71 44.11
N GLU A 105 5.76 -5.21 45.13
CA GLU A 105 7.02 -4.48 44.95
C GLU A 105 8.10 -5.47 44.45
N ALA A 106 8.84 -5.07 43.41
CA ALA A 106 9.87 -5.89 42.77
C ALA A 106 11.23 -5.79 43.48
#